data_AF-A0A6J6U9E7-F1
#
_entry.id   AF-A0A6J6U9E7-F1
#
_cell.length_a   1.000
_cell.length_b   1.000
_cell.length_c   1.000
_cell.angle_alpha   90.00
_cell.angle_beta   90.00
_cell.angle_gamma   90.00
#
_symmetry.space_group_name_H-M   'P 1'
#
loop_
_entity.id
_entity.type
_entity.pdbx_description
1 polymer ?
#
loop_
_entity_poly.entity_id
_entity_poly.type
_entity_poly.pdbx_seq_one_letter_code
_entity_poly.pdbx_strand_id
1 'polypeptide(L)'
;MSQDNQDSVAGGNQPSLGFLLAGLLAGAGVIHLVMIPSHIGESWAEGIAFAAVGWAQIAAGLVLLLGRGSRRLYAAVILGSIAVVALWVWSRTVGLPFGAHAGVVESIGLVDQICAALELGAVLVAGALLLAPSRLRIGALGASVGAIAVLGLATAAIVSPDASSHGSHAHGAAAGAASGHSDHSTGADHVAQMAAIDLARCDLGFNPQSYWVDAAKMGVDTYAGGAMQVASAPTVNQLVAGQDPLEGRGSEGLDKLIAATSQSSGGEGAAAGLIVSLSDATPADYEAWTSWMATMAATGSAGSGHDHASSSTASSAAAPSDNGGHGGHAGPQPWTAMVDQKQCDTLDKELSLARATALKYPTAADAMAAGWERVTFYVPGIAAHYMKFGIVDGKFQIDQPEMILYDGNSPEARVVGLSYYMIQPGQAEPSQGFTGANDHSHRHVGLCNKEGVGVIGDSTLTAEECIAIGGIKSDGSKGWMSHAWVVPGCESPWGVFSAASPLLDAELAQASTKNEGACSASGVRDRYELRSGRSPSNQTALSKEAASGD
;
A
#
# COMPACT_ATOMS: atom_id res chain seq x y z
N MET A 1 16.82 -61.06 -45.71
CA MET A 1 16.61 -61.82 -44.47
C MET A 1 17.43 -61.10 -43.42
N SER A 2 16.79 -60.46 -42.44
CA SER A 2 17.34 -59.42 -41.54
C SER A 2 17.85 -58.14 -42.26
N GLN A 3 17.98 -56.93 -41.70
CA GLN A 3 17.43 -56.22 -40.51
C GLN A 3 17.81 -54.70 -40.67
N ASP A 4 17.20 -53.68 -40.05
CA ASP A 4 15.98 -53.59 -39.20
C ASP A 4 15.38 -52.15 -39.18
N ASN A 5 14.14 -52.04 -38.66
CA ASN A 5 13.55 -50.95 -37.85
C ASN A 5 14.00 -49.46 -37.99
N GLN A 6 13.14 -48.59 -38.56
CA GLN A 6 12.65 -47.32 -37.96
C GLN A 6 11.81 -46.49 -38.97
N ASP A 7 10.51 -46.33 -38.72
CA ASP A 7 9.69 -45.22 -39.29
C ASP A 7 8.35 -45.05 -38.54
N SER A 8 8.39 -45.15 -37.21
CA SER A 8 7.22 -45.12 -36.33
C SER A 8 7.38 -44.18 -35.13
N VAL A 9 7.81 -42.93 -35.38
CA VAL A 9 7.80 -41.85 -34.38
C VAL A 9 7.30 -40.52 -34.97
N ALA A 10 6.36 -39.89 -34.26
CA ALA A 10 5.96 -38.48 -34.35
C ALA A 10 5.44 -37.93 -35.71
N GLY A 11 4.16 -38.22 -35.99
CA GLY A 11 3.31 -37.26 -36.68
C GLY A 11 3.08 -36.02 -35.81
N GLY A 12 4.06 -35.10 -35.82
CA GLY A 12 4.08 -33.91 -34.94
C GLY A 12 2.89 -32.99 -35.19
N ASN A 13 2.06 -32.81 -34.16
CA ASN A 13 0.82 -32.03 -34.22
C ASN A 13 1.15 -30.52 -34.35
N GLN A 14 1.28 -30.04 -35.59
CA GLN A 14 1.63 -28.63 -35.87
C GLN A 14 0.51 -27.69 -35.38
N PRO A 15 0.82 -26.63 -34.61
CA PRO A 15 -0.21 -25.76 -34.05
C PRO A 15 -0.90 -24.96 -35.16
N SER A 16 -2.20 -25.18 -35.28
CA SER A 16 -3.07 -24.47 -36.24
C SER A 16 -3.35 -23.03 -35.81
N LEU A 17 -3.91 -22.23 -36.73
CA LEU A 17 -4.52 -20.93 -36.43
C LEU A 17 -5.57 -20.97 -35.31
N GLY A 18 -6.15 -22.14 -35.01
CA GLY A 18 -7.04 -22.34 -33.87
C GLY A 18 -6.35 -22.16 -32.52
N PHE A 19 -5.06 -22.50 -32.40
CA PHE A 19 -4.27 -22.23 -31.18
C PHE A 19 -3.96 -20.75 -31.02
N LEU A 20 -3.66 -20.04 -32.11
CA LEU A 20 -3.48 -18.58 -32.08
C LEU A 20 -4.79 -17.88 -31.67
N LEU A 21 -5.93 -18.27 -32.26
CA LEU A 21 -7.23 -17.73 -31.89
C LEU A 21 -7.60 -18.05 -30.44
N ALA A 22 -7.31 -19.27 -29.97
CA ALA A 22 -7.52 -19.63 -28.57
C ALA A 22 -6.64 -18.81 -27.62
N GLY A 23 -5.39 -18.52 -27.98
CA GLY A 23 -4.50 -17.66 -27.21
C GLY A 23 -5.01 -16.23 -27.11
N LEU A 24 -5.43 -15.64 -28.25
CA LEU A 24 -6.02 -14.29 -28.30
C LEU A 24 -7.28 -14.19 -27.44
N LEU A 25 -8.19 -15.16 -27.56
CA LEU A 25 -9.41 -15.25 -26.73
C LEU A 25 -9.10 -15.48 -25.25
N ALA A 26 -8.08 -16.28 -24.92
CA ALA A 26 -7.67 -16.48 -23.54
C ALA A 26 -7.07 -15.20 -22.93
N GLY A 27 -6.24 -14.46 -23.67
CA GLY A 27 -5.68 -13.19 -23.21
C GLY A 27 -6.75 -12.13 -22.96
N ALA A 28 -7.64 -11.89 -23.94
CA ALA A 28 -8.77 -10.97 -23.78
C ALA A 28 -9.72 -11.44 -22.66
N GLY A 29 -10.02 -12.74 -22.59
CA GLY A 29 -10.89 -13.32 -21.58
C GLY A 29 -10.36 -13.16 -20.16
N VAL A 30 -9.06 -13.38 -19.94
CA VAL A 30 -8.41 -13.14 -18.64
C VAL A 30 -8.47 -11.67 -18.27
N ILE A 31 -8.18 -10.73 -19.20
CA ILE A 31 -8.28 -9.29 -18.90
C ILE A 31 -9.71 -8.93 -18.49
N HIS A 32 -10.74 -9.36 -19.24
CA HIS A 32 -12.14 -9.11 -18.86
C HIS A 32 -12.51 -9.70 -17.49
N LEU A 33 -11.99 -10.87 -17.12
CA LEU A 33 -12.22 -11.46 -15.80
C LEU A 33 -11.48 -10.72 -14.67
N VAL A 34 -10.27 -10.23 -14.91
CA VAL A 34 -9.49 -9.46 -13.92
C VAL A 34 -10.07 -8.07 -13.70
N MET A 35 -10.76 -7.47 -14.67
CA MET A 35 -11.45 -6.18 -14.51
C MET A 35 -12.79 -6.28 -13.74
N ILE A 36 -13.28 -7.48 -13.40
CA ILE A 36 -14.56 -7.64 -12.66
C ILE A 36 -14.58 -6.87 -11.33
N PRO A 37 -13.57 -6.93 -10.43
CA PRO A 37 -13.63 -6.27 -9.13
C PRO A 37 -13.76 -4.75 -9.26
N SER A 38 -13.03 -4.14 -10.20
CA SER A 38 -13.06 -2.70 -10.47
C SER A 38 -14.44 -2.25 -10.94
N HIS A 39 -15.04 -2.94 -11.92
CA HIS A 39 -16.36 -2.56 -12.44
C HIS A 39 -17.54 -3.01 -11.56
N ILE A 40 -17.45 -4.12 -10.84
CA ILE A 40 -18.55 -4.59 -9.97
C ILE A 40 -18.72 -3.70 -8.72
N GLY A 41 -17.64 -3.03 -8.29
CA GLY A 41 -17.68 -2.03 -7.21
C GLY A 41 -18.42 -0.74 -7.60
N GLU A 42 -18.44 -0.41 -8.89
CA GLU A 42 -19.12 0.79 -9.43
C GLU A 42 -20.53 0.47 -9.92
N SER A 43 -20.69 -0.67 -10.60
CA SER A 43 -21.95 -1.12 -11.18
C SER A 43 -21.98 -2.64 -11.30
N TRP A 44 -22.86 -3.28 -10.51
CA TRP A 44 -23.07 -4.72 -10.56
C TRP A 44 -23.44 -5.23 -11.97
N ALA A 45 -24.08 -4.40 -12.80
CA ALA A 45 -24.42 -4.73 -14.18
C ALA A 45 -23.17 -4.76 -15.10
N GLU A 46 -22.22 -3.85 -14.89
CA GLU A 46 -20.95 -3.82 -15.63
C GLU A 46 -20.06 -4.99 -15.21
N GLY A 47 -19.89 -5.23 -13.90
CA GLY A 47 -19.16 -6.41 -13.40
C GLY A 47 -19.70 -7.74 -13.95
N ILE A 48 -21.03 -7.89 -14.07
CA ILE A 48 -21.66 -9.06 -14.71
C ILE A 48 -21.38 -9.10 -16.23
N ALA A 49 -21.37 -7.97 -16.93
CA ALA A 49 -21.05 -7.93 -18.36
C ALA A 49 -19.60 -8.36 -18.62
N PHE A 50 -18.64 -7.84 -17.85
CA PHE A 50 -17.23 -8.25 -17.88
C PHE A 50 -17.08 -9.76 -17.59
N ALA A 51 -17.76 -10.28 -16.57
CA ALA A 51 -17.76 -11.71 -16.26
C ALA A 51 -18.33 -12.57 -17.41
N ALA A 52 -19.45 -12.15 -18.00
CA ALA A 52 -20.10 -12.89 -19.09
C ALA A 52 -19.24 -12.93 -20.36
N VAL A 53 -18.61 -11.81 -20.74
CA VAL A 53 -17.67 -11.72 -21.86
C VAL A 53 -16.43 -12.58 -21.60
N GLY A 54 -15.78 -12.40 -20.46
CA GLY A 54 -14.57 -13.13 -20.10
C GLY A 54 -14.76 -14.65 -20.09
N TRP A 55 -15.82 -15.15 -19.43
CA TRP A 55 -16.11 -16.59 -19.42
C TRP A 55 -16.51 -17.14 -20.79
N ALA A 56 -17.22 -16.36 -21.62
CA ALA A 56 -17.54 -16.77 -22.99
C ALA A 56 -16.29 -16.91 -23.86
N GLN A 57 -15.31 -16.02 -23.70
CA GLN A 57 -14.03 -16.06 -24.42
C GLN A 57 -13.16 -17.23 -23.98
N ILE A 58 -13.04 -17.49 -22.66
CA ILE A 58 -12.34 -18.66 -22.12
C ILE A 58 -12.98 -19.96 -22.64
N ALA A 59 -14.31 -20.06 -22.61
CA ALA A 59 -15.03 -21.23 -23.12
C ALA A 59 -14.82 -21.43 -24.63
N ALA A 60 -14.85 -20.35 -25.43
CA ALA A 60 -14.56 -20.41 -26.87
C ALA A 60 -13.11 -20.85 -27.15
N GLY A 61 -12.14 -20.32 -26.40
CA GLY A 61 -10.73 -20.72 -26.47
C GLY A 61 -10.53 -22.21 -26.16
N LEU A 62 -11.14 -22.71 -25.08
CA LEU A 62 -11.10 -24.15 -24.71
C LEU A 62 -11.70 -25.05 -25.80
N VAL A 63 -12.84 -24.67 -26.39
CA VAL A 63 -13.45 -25.43 -27.50
C VAL A 63 -12.53 -25.48 -28.74
N LEU A 64 -11.77 -24.42 -29.00
CA LEU A 64 -10.77 -24.39 -30.07
C LEU A 64 -9.53 -25.26 -29.77
N LEU A 65 -9.02 -25.23 -28.53
CA LEU A 65 -7.91 -26.10 -28.09
C LEU A 65 -8.27 -27.59 -28.14
N LEU A 66 -9.53 -27.93 -27.85
CA LEU A 66 -10.08 -29.29 -28.02
C LEU A 66 -10.29 -29.70 -29.50
N GLY A 67 -9.89 -28.86 -30.47
CA GLY A 67 -10.01 -29.13 -31.90
C GLY A 67 -11.44 -29.04 -32.44
N ARG A 68 -12.40 -28.50 -31.67
CA ARG A 68 -13.83 -28.48 -31.99
C ARG A 68 -14.26 -27.20 -32.71
N GLY A 69 -13.33 -26.54 -33.40
CA GLY A 69 -13.58 -25.31 -34.17
C GLY A 69 -14.63 -25.51 -35.26
N SER A 70 -15.58 -24.59 -35.37
CA SER A 70 -16.67 -24.66 -36.35
C SER A 70 -17.00 -23.29 -36.93
N ARG A 71 -17.58 -23.24 -38.14
CA ARG A 71 -17.97 -21.97 -38.78
C ARG A 71 -18.94 -21.15 -37.92
N ARG A 72 -19.80 -21.81 -37.12
CA ARG A 72 -20.69 -21.14 -36.15
C ARG A 72 -19.90 -20.50 -35.00
N LEU A 73 -18.89 -21.20 -34.47
CA LEU A 73 -18.03 -20.67 -33.42
C LEU A 73 -17.21 -19.47 -33.92
N TYR A 74 -16.61 -19.55 -35.11
CA TYR A 74 -15.87 -18.42 -35.70
C TYR A 74 -16.78 -17.21 -35.93
N ALA A 75 -18.01 -17.41 -36.44
CA ALA A 75 -18.98 -16.34 -36.58
C ALA A 75 -19.40 -15.73 -35.23
N ALA A 76 -19.58 -16.56 -34.19
CA ALA A 76 -19.90 -16.09 -32.85
C ALA A 76 -18.76 -15.27 -32.22
N VAL A 77 -17.50 -15.71 -32.38
CA VAL A 77 -16.31 -14.95 -31.96
C VAL A 77 -16.23 -13.60 -32.68
N ILE A 78 -16.37 -13.58 -34.01
CA ILE A 78 -16.35 -12.33 -34.79
C ILE A 78 -17.43 -11.36 -34.30
N LEU A 79 -18.67 -11.82 -34.13
CA LEU A 79 -19.78 -10.95 -33.70
C LEU A 79 -19.63 -10.47 -32.25
N GLY A 80 -19.16 -11.35 -31.35
CA GLY A 80 -18.91 -11.01 -29.95
C GLY A 80 -17.80 -9.98 -29.78
N SER A 81 -16.62 -10.25 -30.33
CA SER A 81 -15.48 -9.33 -30.26
C SER A 81 -15.74 -7.99 -30.95
N ILE A 82 -16.48 -7.96 -32.08
CA ILE A 82 -16.92 -6.70 -32.70
C ILE A 82 -17.87 -5.93 -31.77
N ALA A 83 -18.79 -6.60 -31.06
CA ALA A 83 -19.69 -5.93 -30.12
C ALA A 83 -18.94 -5.35 -28.91
N VAL A 84 -17.96 -6.07 -28.35
CA VAL A 84 -17.10 -5.58 -27.26
C VAL A 84 -16.28 -4.36 -27.71
N VAL A 85 -15.60 -4.45 -28.86
CA VAL A 85 -14.82 -3.31 -29.39
C VAL A 85 -15.72 -2.12 -29.74
N ALA A 86 -16.94 -2.34 -30.25
CA ALA A 86 -17.88 -1.26 -30.53
C ALA A 86 -18.38 -0.56 -29.25
N LEU A 87 -18.62 -1.30 -28.17
CA LEU A 87 -18.97 -0.74 -26.86
C LEU A 87 -17.80 0.08 -26.28
N TRP A 88 -16.57 -0.43 -26.36
CA TRP A 88 -15.37 0.29 -25.97
C TRP A 88 -15.16 1.59 -26.78
N VAL A 89 -15.27 1.54 -28.11
CA VAL A 89 -15.20 2.76 -28.94
C VAL A 89 -16.29 3.76 -28.54
N TRP A 90 -17.51 3.29 -28.23
CA TRP A 90 -18.59 4.18 -27.78
C TRP A 90 -18.24 4.86 -26.45
N SER A 91 -17.76 4.11 -25.46
CA SER A 91 -17.41 4.67 -24.14
C SER A 91 -16.27 5.70 -24.22
N ARG A 92 -15.27 5.44 -25.07
CA ARG A 92 -14.12 6.33 -25.32
C ARG A 92 -14.38 7.50 -26.28
N THR A 93 -15.58 7.63 -26.87
CA THR A 93 -15.89 8.72 -27.83
C THR A 93 -17.14 9.55 -27.53
N VAL A 94 -18.21 8.92 -27.03
CA VAL A 94 -19.51 9.57 -26.75
C VAL A 94 -19.97 9.33 -25.31
N GLY A 95 -19.45 8.30 -24.65
CA GLY A 95 -19.93 7.82 -23.36
C GLY A 95 -21.14 6.89 -23.53
N LEU A 96 -21.20 5.84 -22.71
CA LEU A 96 -22.28 4.84 -22.81
C LEU A 96 -23.63 5.44 -22.39
N PRO A 97 -24.76 5.06 -23.02
CA PRO A 97 -26.07 5.64 -22.70
C PRO A 97 -26.69 5.08 -21.39
N PHE A 98 -26.01 4.15 -20.72
CA PHE A 98 -26.38 3.52 -19.45
C PHE A 98 -25.12 3.00 -18.76
N GLY A 99 -25.17 2.82 -17.44
CA GLY A 99 -24.03 2.41 -16.59
C GLY A 99 -23.83 3.38 -15.42
N ALA A 100 -22.81 3.15 -14.59
CA ALA A 100 -22.38 4.10 -13.57
C ALA A 100 -21.98 5.45 -14.19
N HIS A 101 -21.33 5.41 -15.35
CA HIS A 101 -20.74 6.55 -16.05
C HIS A 101 -21.56 7.01 -17.27
N ALA A 102 -22.89 6.90 -17.19
CA ALA A 102 -23.78 7.16 -18.32
C ALA A 102 -23.62 8.58 -18.88
N GLY A 103 -23.26 8.69 -20.17
CA GLY A 103 -23.02 9.95 -20.88
C GLY A 103 -21.65 10.60 -20.62
N VAL A 104 -20.76 9.95 -19.87
CA VAL A 104 -19.38 10.42 -19.64
C VAL A 104 -18.44 9.76 -20.65
N VAL A 105 -17.58 10.55 -21.30
CA VAL A 105 -16.50 10.01 -22.13
C VAL A 105 -15.40 9.52 -21.22
N GLU A 106 -15.16 8.21 -21.23
CA GLU A 106 -14.20 7.53 -20.36
C GLU A 106 -12.77 7.61 -20.93
N SER A 107 -11.74 7.61 -20.07
CA SER A 107 -10.33 7.74 -20.44
C SER A 107 -9.72 6.46 -21.02
N ILE A 108 -8.87 6.57 -22.04
CA ILE A 108 -8.14 5.45 -22.64
C ILE A 108 -6.91 5.10 -21.78
N GLY A 109 -6.88 3.89 -21.21
CA GLY A 109 -5.74 3.32 -20.47
C GLY A 109 -5.00 2.24 -21.27
N LEU A 110 -3.87 1.76 -20.75
CA LEU A 110 -3.05 0.73 -21.39
C LEU A 110 -3.76 -0.63 -21.44
N VAL A 111 -4.45 -1.01 -20.36
CA VAL A 111 -5.15 -2.31 -20.23
C VAL A 111 -6.24 -2.47 -21.28
N ASP A 112 -7.06 -1.43 -21.50
CA ASP A 112 -8.13 -1.49 -22.51
C ASP A 112 -7.60 -1.45 -23.94
N GLN A 113 -6.50 -0.73 -24.22
CA GLN A 113 -5.84 -0.78 -25.52
C GLN A 113 -5.28 -2.19 -25.83
N ILE A 114 -4.66 -2.85 -24.84
CA ILE A 114 -4.18 -4.24 -25.00
C ILE A 114 -5.37 -5.18 -25.22
N CYS A 115 -6.45 -5.04 -24.44
CA CYS A 115 -7.65 -5.86 -24.60
C CYS A 115 -8.28 -5.69 -26.00
N ALA A 116 -8.49 -4.44 -26.44
CA ALA A 116 -9.04 -4.13 -27.76
C ALA A 116 -8.15 -4.63 -28.90
N ALA A 117 -6.82 -4.60 -28.76
CA ALA A 117 -5.90 -5.17 -29.73
C ALA A 117 -6.00 -6.70 -29.82
N LEU A 118 -6.16 -7.39 -28.69
CA LEU A 118 -6.38 -8.85 -28.66
C LEU A 118 -7.73 -9.23 -29.29
N GLU A 119 -8.79 -8.46 -29.03
CA GLU A 119 -10.12 -8.64 -29.64
C GLU A 119 -10.09 -8.43 -31.15
N LEU A 120 -9.47 -7.36 -31.64
CA LEU A 120 -9.29 -7.11 -33.07
C LEU A 120 -8.45 -8.23 -33.72
N GLY A 121 -7.41 -8.72 -33.04
CA GLY A 121 -6.65 -9.90 -33.45
C GLY A 121 -7.54 -11.15 -33.57
N ALA A 122 -8.41 -11.41 -32.60
CA ALA A 122 -9.33 -12.53 -32.61
C ALA A 122 -10.33 -12.44 -33.77
N VAL A 123 -10.88 -11.26 -34.06
CA VAL A 123 -11.74 -11.00 -35.23
C VAL A 123 -11.02 -11.34 -36.54
N LEU A 124 -9.78 -10.86 -36.72
CA LEU A 124 -9.01 -11.09 -37.94
C LEU A 124 -8.69 -12.58 -38.15
N VAL A 125 -8.24 -13.28 -37.10
CA VAL A 125 -7.89 -14.72 -37.18
C VAL A 125 -9.15 -15.58 -37.37
N ALA A 126 -10.24 -15.28 -36.68
CA ALA A 126 -11.53 -15.97 -36.86
C ALA A 126 -12.12 -15.72 -38.26
N GLY A 127 -11.99 -14.51 -38.79
CA GLY A 127 -12.38 -14.16 -40.16
C GLY A 127 -11.61 -14.95 -41.22
N ALA A 128 -10.29 -15.05 -41.06
CA ALA A 128 -9.43 -15.87 -41.92
C ALA A 128 -9.83 -17.37 -41.88
N LEU A 129 -10.10 -17.91 -40.69
CA LEU A 129 -10.59 -19.28 -40.50
C LEU A 129 -11.99 -19.53 -41.08
N LEU A 130 -12.87 -18.52 -41.07
CA LEU A 130 -14.23 -18.62 -41.60
C LEU A 130 -14.26 -18.60 -43.15
N LEU A 131 -13.37 -17.82 -43.76
CA LEU A 131 -13.30 -17.58 -45.22
C LEU A 131 -12.37 -18.56 -45.96
N ALA A 132 -11.20 -18.88 -45.41
CA ALA A 132 -10.16 -19.66 -46.11
C ALA A 132 -9.47 -20.74 -45.24
N PRO A 133 -10.22 -21.68 -44.62
CA PRO A 133 -9.70 -22.62 -43.61
C PRO A 133 -8.58 -23.57 -44.10
N SER A 134 -8.35 -23.69 -45.41
CA SER A 134 -7.38 -24.63 -45.99
C SER A 134 -6.06 -24.01 -46.48
N ARG A 135 -5.90 -22.67 -46.42
CA ARG A 135 -4.79 -21.97 -47.13
C ARG A 135 -3.72 -21.33 -46.25
N LEU A 136 -3.94 -21.20 -44.94
CA LEU A 136 -3.02 -20.48 -44.06
C LEU A 136 -2.43 -21.45 -43.04
N ARG A 137 -1.12 -21.70 -43.17
CA ARG A 137 -0.31 -22.50 -42.25
C ARG A 137 0.82 -21.62 -41.72
N ILE A 138 0.76 -21.28 -40.43
CA ILE A 138 1.86 -20.62 -39.73
C ILE A 138 2.77 -21.74 -39.19
N GLY A 139 4.10 -21.61 -39.34
CA GLY A 139 5.04 -22.59 -38.80
C GLY A 139 5.01 -22.59 -37.26
N ALA A 140 5.30 -23.75 -36.64
CA ALA A 140 5.11 -23.94 -35.19
C ALA A 140 5.71 -22.84 -34.30
N LEU A 141 6.89 -22.32 -34.64
CA LEU A 141 7.50 -21.21 -33.91
C LEU A 141 6.60 -19.97 -33.83
N GLY A 142 5.93 -19.59 -34.92
CA GLY A 142 5.12 -18.36 -34.97
C GLY A 142 3.87 -18.42 -34.09
N ALA A 143 3.24 -19.59 -33.98
CA ALA A 143 2.08 -19.80 -33.11
C ALA A 143 2.50 -19.81 -31.62
N SER A 144 3.61 -20.47 -31.29
CA SER A 144 4.13 -20.50 -29.91
C SER A 144 4.64 -19.14 -29.45
N VAL A 145 5.37 -18.41 -30.31
CA VAL A 145 5.80 -17.02 -30.02
C VAL A 145 4.59 -16.10 -29.87
N GLY A 146 3.55 -16.26 -30.70
CA GLY A 146 2.29 -15.52 -30.55
C GLY A 146 1.59 -15.81 -29.23
N ALA A 147 1.49 -17.07 -28.82
CA ALA A 147 0.90 -17.44 -27.54
C ALA A 147 1.69 -16.92 -26.33
N ILE A 148 3.03 -16.99 -26.37
CA ILE A 148 3.91 -16.44 -25.34
C ILE A 148 3.82 -14.91 -25.29
N ALA A 149 3.76 -14.24 -26.44
CA ALA A 149 3.60 -12.79 -26.51
C ALA A 149 2.23 -12.34 -25.97
N VAL A 150 1.15 -13.06 -26.28
CA VAL A 150 -0.19 -12.78 -25.71
C VAL A 150 -0.21 -13.04 -24.20
N LEU A 151 0.43 -14.09 -23.72
CA LEU A 151 0.56 -14.35 -22.28
C LEU A 151 1.37 -13.23 -21.58
N GLY A 152 2.48 -12.81 -22.19
CA GLY A 152 3.32 -11.71 -21.69
C GLY A 152 2.59 -10.36 -21.70
N LEU A 153 1.80 -10.07 -22.74
CA LEU A 153 0.96 -8.87 -22.82
C LEU A 153 -0.19 -8.90 -21.81
N ALA A 154 -0.83 -10.05 -21.58
CA ALA A 154 -1.85 -10.20 -20.55
C ALA A 154 -1.24 -10.01 -19.15
N THR A 155 -0.08 -10.61 -18.85
CA THR A 155 0.64 -10.38 -17.59
C THR A 155 1.05 -8.91 -17.44
N ALA A 156 1.59 -8.28 -18.48
CA ALA A 156 1.95 -6.86 -18.45
C ALA A 156 0.75 -5.95 -18.23
N ALA A 157 -0.42 -6.28 -18.80
CA ALA A 157 -1.67 -5.57 -18.52
C ALA A 157 -2.09 -5.75 -17.05
N ILE A 158 -2.13 -6.98 -16.53
CA ILE A 158 -2.54 -7.28 -15.14
C ILE A 158 -1.63 -6.61 -14.10
N VAL A 159 -0.32 -6.52 -14.37
CA VAL A 159 0.67 -5.92 -13.47
C VAL A 159 0.80 -4.40 -13.69
N SER A 160 0.15 -3.82 -14.70
CA SER A 160 0.18 -2.37 -14.92
C SER A 160 -0.65 -1.62 -13.86
N PRO A 161 -0.21 -0.41 -13.42
CA PRO A 161 -1.02 0.44 -12.52
C PRO A 161 -2.41 0.77 -13.07
N ASP A 162 -2.55 0.81 -14.40
CA ASP A 162 -3.83 1.02 -15.08
C ASP A 162 -4.85 -0.09 -14.79
N ALA A 163 -4.44 -1.31 -14.43
CA ALA A 163 -5.35 -2.40 -14.07
C ALA A 163 -6.06 -2.18 -12.72
N SER A 164 -5.37 -1.57 -11.76
CA SER A 164 -5.96 -1.26 -10.45
C SER A 164 -6.80 0.02 -10.46
N SER A 165 -6.51 0.93 -11.39
CA SER A 165 -7.18 2.24 -11.52
C SER A 165 -8.22 2.33 -12.64
N HIS A 166 -8.49 1.23 -13.37
CA HIS A 166 -9.25 1.25 -14.63
C HIS A 166 -10.68 1.79 -14.53
N GLY A 167 -11.36 1.57 -13.39
CA GLY A 167 -12.68 2.15 -13.10
C GLY A 167 -12.61 3.54 -12.44
N SER A 168 -11.57 3.79 -11.63
CA SER A 168 -11.52 4.97 -10.75
C SER A 168 -11.31 6.28 -11.52
N HIS A 169 -12.41 6.94 -11.88
CA HIS A 169 -12.41 8.26 -12.50
C HIS A 169 -12.09 9.38 -11.49
N ALA A 170 -10.81 9.70 -11.33
CA ALA A 170 -10.38 10.94 -10.68
C ALA A 170 -10.63 12.14 -11.61
N HIS A 171 -11.43 13.11 -11.16
CA HIS A 171 -11.64 14.36 -11.90
C HIS A 171 -10.39 15.25 -11.84
N GLY A 172 -9.58 15.20 -12.91
CA GLY A 172 -8.35 15.99 -13.01
C GLY A 172 -8.60 17.51 -13.03
N ALA A 173 -8.06 18.21 -12.03
CA ALA A 173 -7.76 19.63 -12.17
C ALA A 173 -6.62 19.80 -13.19
N ALA A 174 -6.74 20.79 -14.09
CA ALA A 174 -5.80 20.95 -15.19
C ALA A 174 -4.42 21.46 -14.72
N ALA A 175 -3.46 20.55 -14.62
CA ALA A 175 -2.03 20.84 -14.67
C ALA A 175 -1.48 20.41 -16.06
N GLY A 176 -0.49 21.14 -16.57
CA GLY A 176 -0.09 21.06 -17.98
C GLY A 176 0.40 19.68 -18.44
N ALA A 177 -0.06 19.26 -19.61
CA ALA A 177 0.34 17.99 -20.23
C ALA A 177 1.84 18.00 -20.59
N ALA A 178 2.65 17.34 -19.77
CA ALA A 178 3.90 16.74 -20.23
C ALA A 178 3.57 15.41 -20.91
N SER A 179 4.03 15.23 -22.16
CA SER A 179 3.81 14.00 -22.92
C SER A 179 4.54 12.83 -22.26
N GLY A 180 3.78 11.94 -21.62
CA GLY A 180 4.29 10.70 -21.03
C GLY A 180 4.75 9.71 -22.09
N HIS A 181 5.94 9.93 -22.66
CA HIS A 181 6.75 8.81 -23.13
C HIS A 181 7.21 8.04 -21.89
N SER A 182 6.92 6.74 -21.86
CA SER A 182 7.54 5.80 -20.95
C SER A 182 9.01 5.62 -21.34
N ASP A 183 9.82 6.59 -20.95
CA ASP A 183 11.26 6.50 -21.08
C ASP A 183 11.76 5.36 -20.20
N HIS A 184 12.63 4.51 -20.75
CA HIS A 184 13.37 3.53 -19.96
C HIS A 184 14.45 4.29 -19.16
N SER A 185 14.04 4.98 -18.09
CA SER A 185 14.96 5.67 -17.19
C SER A 185 16.01 4.67 -16.70
N THR A 186 17.27 4.95 -17.00
CA THR A 186 18.37 4.10 -16.55
C THR A 186 18.54 4.25 -15.04
N GLY A 187 19.21 3.29 -14.39
CA GLY A 187 19.51 3.41 -12.96
C GLY A 187 20.32 4.67 -12.62
N ALA A 188 21.01 5.27 -13.58
CA ALA A 188 21.72 6.55 -13.40
C ALA A 188 20.76 7.75 -13.32
N ASP A 189 19.68 7.74 -14.12
CA ASP A 189 18.67 8.81 -14.11
C ASP A 189 17.88 8.81 -12.79
N HIS A 190 17.62 7.62 -12.26
CA HIS A 190 17.00 7.44 -10.94
C HIS A 190 17.87 7.99 -9.81
N VAL A 191 19.16 7.66 -9.79
CA VAL A 191 20.12 8.19 -8.81
C VAL A 191 20.25 9.72 -8.91
N ALA A 192 20.25 10.27 -10.12
CA ALA A 192 20.27 11.72 -10.33
C ALA A 192 18.99 12.41 -9.79
N GLN A 193 17.83 11.78 -9.97
CA GLN A 193 16.56 12.26 -9.41
C GLN A 193 16.56 12.26 -7.88
N MET A 194 17.02 11.17 -7.25
CA MET A 194 17.16 11.08 -5.79
C MET A 194 18.10 12.16 -5.25
N ALA A 195 19.28 12.33 -5.87
CA ALA A 195 20.25 13.37 -5.48
C ALA A 195 19.70 14.80 -5.63
N ALA A 196 18.86 15.07 -6.64
CA ALA A 196 18.19 16.36 -6.80
C ALA A 196 17.13 16.59 -5.70
N ILE A 197 16.38 15.55 -5.31
CA ILE A 197 15.44 15.63 -4.18
C ILE A 197 16.19 15.86 -2.87
N ASP A 198 17.29 15.15 -2.61
CA ASP A 198 18.11 15.32 -1.40
C ASP A 198 18.70 16.74 -1.25
N LEU A 199 18.99 17.41 -2.36
CA LEU A 199 19.44 18.81 -2.34
C LEU A 199 18.28 19.80 -2.10
N ALA A 200 17.07 19.48 -2.55
CA ALA A 200 15.91 20.36 -2.52
C ALA A 200 14.98 20.17 -1.30
N ARG A 201 15.06 19.02 -0.61
CA ARG A 201 14.09 18.64 0.41
C ARG A 201 14.19 19.47 1.69
N CYS A 202 13.04 19.97 2.14
CA CYS A 202 12.91 20.85 3.29
C CYS A 202 12.44 20.14 4.58
N ASP A 203 12.19 18.83 4.50
CA ASP A 203 11.45 18.00 5.47
C ASP A 203 12.28 17.24 6.52
N LEU A 204 13.59 17.13 6.34
CA LEU A 204 14.48 16.33 7.21
C LEU A 204 14.45 16.73 8.69
N GLY A 205 13.85 17.88 9.02
CA GLY A 205 13.65 18.35 10.39
C GLY A 205 12.47 17.70 11.12
N PHE A 206 11.46 17.18 10.43
CA PHE A 206 10.19 16.71 11.02
C PHE A 206 10.30 15.37 11.74
N ASN A 207 11.18 14.49 11.27
CA ASN A 207 11.44 13.17 11.87
C ASN A 207 12.81 13.16 12.60
N PRO A 208 12.96 12.36 13.67
CA PRO A 208 14.23 12.23 14.40
C PRO A 208 15.33 11.55 13.56
N GLN A 209 16.60 11.68 13.96
CA GLN A 209 17.73 11.03 13.28
C GLN A 209 17.58 9.51 13.25
N SER A 210 17.05 8.89 14.32
CA SER A 210 16.76 7.46 14.37
C SER A 210 15.84 7.00 13.23
N TYR A 211 14.78 7.76 12.92
CA TYR A 211 13.89 7.46 11.80
C TYR A 211 14.64 7.39 10.48
N TRP A 212 15.43 8.42 10.14
CA TRP A 212 16.16 8.45 8.87
C TRP A 212 17.22 7.35 8.76
N VAL A 213 17.87 7.01 9.88
CA VAL A 213 18.86 5.93 9.95
C VAL A 213 18.20 4.57 9.74
N ASP A 214 17.13 4.25 10.47
CA ASP A 214 16.51 2.94 10.37
C ASP A 214 15.69 2.77 9.08
N ALA A 215 15.07 3.85 8.57
CA ALA A 215 14.45 3.85 7.24
C ALA A 215 15.47 3.54 6.13
N ALA A 216 16.66 4.16 6.18
CA ALA A 216 17.73 3.90 5.23
C ALA A 216 18.29 2.46 5.34
N LYS A 217 18.47 1.94 6.57
CA LYS A 217 18.88 0.54 6.78
C LYS A 217 17.86 -0.43 6.21
N MET A 218 16.58 -0.24 6.52
CA MET A 218 15.48 -1.15 6.15
C MET A 218 15.03 -1.00 4.68
N GLY A 219 15.60 -0.06 3.91
CA GLY A 219 15.20 0.18 2.52
C GLY A 219 13.81 0.80 2.35
N VAL A 220 13.34 1.54 3.36
CA VAL A 220 12.05 2.24 3.33
C VAL A 220 12.13 3.43 2.36
N ASP A 221 11.14 3.55 1.48
CA ASP A 221 11.03 4.68 0.56
C ASP A 221 10.74 5.98 1.34
N THR A 222 11.69 6.92 1.26
CA THR A 222 11.62 8.25 1.87
C THR A 222 11.61 9.38 0.82
N TYR A 223 11.28 9.03 -0.42
CA TYR A 223 11.18 9.93 -1.57
C TYR A 223 9.74 10.02 -2.10
N ALA A 224 9.07 8.88 -2.30
CA ALA A 224 7.77 8.79 -2.98
C ALA A 224 6.70 8.01 -2.19
N GLY A 225 6.79 7.99 -0.85
CA GLY A 225 5.72 7.49 0.01
C GLY A 225 5.43 5.98 -0.11
N GLY A 226 6.38 5.20 -0.63
CA GLY A 226 6.23 3.76 -0.88
C GLY A 226 6.12 3.40 -2.37
N ALA A 227 5.98 4.38 -3.26
CA ALA A 227 5.90 4.15 -4.70
C ALA A 227 7.28 3.86 -5.35
N MET A 228 8.39 4.22 -4.70
CA MET A 228 9.73 3.99 -5.23
C MET A 228 10.26 2.59 -4.91
N GLN A 229 10.52 1.77 -5.94
CA GLN A 229 11.25 0.51 -5.76
C GLN A 229 12.75 0.75 -5.50
N VAL A 230 13.10 0.95 -4.23
CA VAL A 230 14.49 1.09 -3.75
C VAL A 230 15.36 -0.15 -4.08
N ALA A 231 14.73 -1.28 -4.42
CA ALA A 231 15.36 -2.55 -4.76
C ALA A 231 16.15 -2.58 -6.08
N SER A 232 16.10 -1.53 -6.92
CA SER A 232 16.81 -1.51 -8.21
C SER A 232 18.33 -1.23 -8.12
N ALA A 233 18.85 -0.98 -6.91
CA ALA A 233 20.28 -0.79 -6.67
C ALA A 233 21.00 -2.12 -6.33
N PRO A 234 21.94 -2.63 -7.15
CA PRO A 234 22.70 -3.86 -6.86
C PRO A 234 23.55 -3.79 -5.58
N THR A 235 23.68 -2.59 -5.02
CA THR A 235 24.42 -2.28 -3.79
C THR A 235 23.69 -2.69 -2.52
N VAL A 236 22.35 -2.82 -2.47
CA VAL A 236 21.64 -3.13 -1.20
C VAL A 236 22.11 -4.48 -0.64
N ASN A 237 22.08 -5.55 -1.44
CA ASN A 237 22.58 -6.86 -1.02
C ASN A 237 24.10 -6.88 -0.73
N GLN A 238 24.89 -5.92 -1.24
CA GLN A 238 26.32 -5.82 -0.95
C GLN A 238 26.65 -4.91 0.26
N LEU A 239 25.75 -3.99 0.62
CA LEU A 239 25.87 -3.11 1.78
C LEU A 239 25.31 -3.78 3.05
N VAL A 240 24.14 -4.43 2.95
CA VAL A 240 23.46 -5.11 4.07
C VAL A 240 24.22 -6.36 4.53
N ALA A 241 24.85 -7.10 3.61
CA ALA A 241 25.61 -8.31 3.94
C ALA A 241 26.85 -8.08 4.84
N GLY A 242 27.26 -6.82 5.05
CA GLY A 242 28.32 -6.44 5.98
C GLY A 242 27.84 -5.85 7.32
N GLN A 243 26.53 -5.83 7.58
CA GLN A 243 25.93 -5.15 8.74
C GLN A 243 25.13 -6.06 9.69
N ASP A 244 24.94 -7.34 9.37
CA ASP A 244 24.37 -8.30 10.32
C ASP A 244 25.41 -8.71 11.39
N PRO A 245 25.24 -8.34 12.67
CA PRO A 245 26.16 -8.71 13.74
C PRO A 245 26.15 -10.22 14.07
N LEU A 246 25.20 -10.99 13.51
CA LEU A 246 25.10 -12.43 13.67
C LEU A 246 25.76 -13.20 12.50
N GLU A 247 26.37 -12.51 11.53
CA GLU A 247 27.08 -13.10 10.37
C GLU A 247 26.24 -14.12 9.58
N GLY A 248 24.93 -13.88 9.47
CA GLY A 248 23.97 -14.78 8.81
C GLY A 248 23.65 -16.06 9.59
N ARG A 249 24.13 -16.20 10.83
CA ARG A 249 23.87 -17.38 11.68
C ARG A 249 22.52 -17.35 12.40
N GLY A 250 21.93 -16.16 12.55
CA GLY A 250 20.72 -15.93 13.33
C GLY A 250 20.91 -16.10 14.84
N SER A 251 19.83 -15.90 15.60
CA SER A 251 19.76 -16.06 17.05
C SER A 251 18.32 -16.34 17.49
N GLU A 252 18.14 -16.92 18.68
CA GLU A 252 16.80 -17.08 19.28
C GLU A 252 16.09 -15.74 19.54
N GLY A 253 16.85 -14.64 19.65
CA GLY A 253 16.31 -13.28 19.77
C GLY A 253 15.76 -12.78 18.43
N LEU A 254 16.54 -12.92 17.35
CA LEU A 254 16.12 -12.60 16.00
C LEU A 254 14.91 -13.44 15.57
N ASP A 255 14.88 -14.75 15.86
CA ASP A 255 13.76 -15.62 15.52
C ASP A 255 12.44 -15.15 16.17
N LYS A 256 12.50 -14.67 17.42
CA LYS A 256 11.33 -14.06 18.11
C LYS A 256 10.90 -12.76 17.43
N LEU A 257 11.85 -11.89 17.07
CA LEU A 257 11.55 -10.64 16.38
C LEU A 257 10.93 -10.87 15.01
N ILE A 258 11.43 -11.83 14.23
CA ILE A 258 10.86 -12.26 12.95
C ILE A 258 9.44 -12.76 13.16
N ALA A 259 9.23 -13.69 14.10
CA ALA A 259 7.91 -14.25 14.39
C ALA A 259 6.89 -13.18 14.83
N ALA A 260 7.30 -12.23 15.69
CA ALA A 260 6.46 -11.12 16.12
C ALA A 260 6.18 -10.13 14.98
N THR A 261 7.16 -9.87 14.11
CA THR A 261 6.98 -8.99 12.94
C THR A 261 5.96 -9.58 11.97
N SER A 262 6.06 -10.87 11.65
CA SER A 262 5.10 -11.56 10.79
C SER A 262 3.67 -11.64 11.38
N GLN A 263 3.52 -11.48 12.70
CA GLN A 263 2.21 -11.43 13.37
C GLN A 263 1.66 -10.00 13.48
N SER A 264 2.51 -8.97 13.47
CA SER A 264 2.14 -7.57 13.71
C SER A 264 1.13 -6.96 12.72
N SER A 265 0.92 -7.58 11.56
CA SER A 265 -0.12 -7.24 10.58
C SER A 265 -1.48 -7.89 10.87
N GLY A 266 -1.63 -8.58 12.01
CA GLY A 266 -2.88 -9.18 12.48
C GLY A 266 -3.48 -8.40 13.66
N GLY A 267 -3.67 -7.10 13.49
CA GLY A 267 -4.29 -6.22 14.49
C GLY A 267 -3.38 -5.69 15.61
N GLU A 268 -3.94 -4.80 16.42
CA GLU A 268 -3.19 -3.94 17.35
C GLU A 268 -2.58 -4.72 18.53
N GLY A 269 -3.19 -5.85 18.92
CA GLY A 269 -2.65 -6.73 19.95
C GLY A 269 -1.35 -7.41 19.52
N ALA A 270 -1.27 -7.86 18.26
CA ALA A 270 -0.07 -8.47 17.71
C ALA A 270 1.03 -7.43 17.45
N ALA A 271 0.63 -6.24 16.97
CA ALA A 271 1.49 -5.06 16.88
C ALA A 271 2.16 -4.72 18.23
N ALA A 272 1.38 -4.65 19.31
CA ALA A 272 1.91 -4.42 20.65
C ALA A 272 2.88 -5.53 21.10
N GLY A 273 2.61 -6.79 20.71
CA GLY A 273 3.52 -7.92 20.90
C GLY A 273 4.87 -7.75 20.22
N LEU A 274 4.91 -7.14 19.02
CA LEU A 274 6.16 -6.74 18.37
C LEU A 274 6.89 -5.66 19.17
N ILE A 275 6.21 -4.64 19.69
CA ILE A 275 6.86 -3.58 20.49
C ILE A 275 7.50 -4.16 21.76
N VAL A 276 6.82 -5.07 22.46
CA VAL A 276 7.38 -5.76 23.63
C VAL A 276 8.57 -6.65 23.23
N SER A 277 8.48 -7.35 22.10
CA SER A 277 9.60 -8.15 21.61
C SER A 277 10.81 -7.29 21.22
N LEU A 278 10.58 -6.11 20.64
CA LEU A 278 11.60 -5.11 20.34
C LEU A 278 12.17 -4.46 21.61
N SER A 279 11.38 -4.28 22.68
CA SER A 279 11.92 -3.76 23.95
C SER A 279 12.89 -4.73 24.61
N ASP A 280 12.54 -6.02 24.61
CA ASP A 280 13.34 -7.08 25.22
C ASP A 280 14.58 -7.47 24.37
N ALA A 281 14.65 -7.01 23.12
CA ALA A 281 15.74 -7.34 22.20
C ALA A 281 17.10 -6.79 22.65
N THR A 282 18.15 -7.61 22.56
CA THR A 282 19.52 -7.13 22.70
C THR A 282 19.89 -6.21 21.52
N PRO A 283 20.91 -5.33 21.66
CA PRO A 283 21.36 -4.50 20.53
C PRO A 283 21.71 -5.30 19.28
N ALA A 284 22.33 -6.48 19.44
CA ALA A 284 22.69 -7.35 18.33
C ALA A 284 21.46 -7.98 17.65
N ASP A 285 20.45 -8.41 18.42
CA ASP A 285 19.20 -8.95 17.86
C ASP A 285 18.41 -7.86 17.12
N TYR A 286 18.40 -6.63 17.65
CA TYR A 286 17.76 -5.48 17.00
C TYR A 286 18.45 -5.10 15.69
N GLU A 287 19.79 -4.99 15.68
CA GLU A 287 20.57 -4.70 14.47
C GLU A 287 20.39 -5.78 13.39
N ALA A 288 20.43 -7.06 13.79
CA ALA A 288 20.13 -8.18 12.90
C ALA A 288 18.68 -8.14 12.36
N TRP A 289 17.70 -7.75 13.19
CA TRP A 289 16.32 -7.55 12.74
C TRP A 289 16.20 -6.40 11.73
N THR A 290 16.90 -5.28 11.92
CA THR A 290 16.91 -4.21 10.90
C THR A 290 17.49 -4.68 9.55
N SER A 291 18.51 -5.54 9.59
CA SER A 291 19.14 -6.13 8.40
C SER A 291 18.24 -7.18 7.73
N TRP A 292 17.49 -7.95 8.52
CA TRP A 292 16.47 -8.88 8.02
C TRP A 292 15.30 -8.12 7.36
N MET A 293 14.79 -7.06 7.99
CA MET A 293 13.76 -6.17 7.41
C MET A 293 14.20 -5.61 6.06
N ALA A 294 15.45 -5.15 5.94
CA ALA A 294 16.04 -4.69 4.68
C ALA A 294 16.04 -5.77 3.59
N THR A 295 16.40 -7.01 3.96
CA THR A 295 16.40 -8.17 3.06
C THR A 295 14.98 -8.48 2.58
N MET A 296 14.00 -8.43 3.49
CA MET A 296 12.59 -8.64 3.15
C MET A 296 12.03 -7.51 2.26
N ALA A 297 12.43 -6.26 2.46
CA ALA A 297 12.03 -5.15 1.61
C ALA A 297 12.61 -5.30 0.18
N ALA A 298 13.90 -5.66 0.08
CA ALA A 298 14.57 -5.91 -1.20
C ALA A 298 13.99 -7.09 -1.99
N THR A 299 13.41 -8.11 -1.32
CA THR A 299 12.73 -9.24 -1.95
C THR A 299 11.22 -9.04 -2.15
N GLY A 300 10.67 -7.87 -1.81
CA GLY A 300 9.22 -7.59 -1.87
C GLY A 300 8.39 -8.46 -0.91
N SER A 301 9.00 -8.96 0.17
CA SER A 301 8.40 -9.88 1.15
C SER A 301 8.15 -9.23 2.52
N ALA A 302 8.66 -8.01 2.76
CA ALA A 302 8.41 -7.27 4.01
C ALA A 302 6.91 -6.94 4.12
N GLY A 303 6.24 -7.53 5.11
CA GLY A 303 4.81 -7.36 5.34
C GLY A 303 3.91 -8.40 4.65
N SER A 304 4.43 -9.32 3.83
CA SER A 304 3.61 -10.42 3.31
C SER A 304 3.50 -11.54 4.35
N GLY A 305 2.48 -11.44 5.20
CA GLY A 305 1.79 -12.66 5.67
C GLY A 305 1.38 -13.53 4.47
N HIS A 306 1.15 -14.82 4.70
CA HIS A 306 0.71 -15.76 3.66
C HIS A 306 -0.80 -15.59 3.33
N ASP A 307 -1.21 -14.38 2.98
CA ASP A 307 -2.58 -14.05 2.60
C ASP A 307 -2.70 -13.83 1.10
N HIS A 308 -3.62 -14.56 0.47
CA HIS A 308 -3.95 -14.43 -0.95
C HIS A 308 -4.81 -13.18 -1.25
N ALA A 309 -4.47 -12.01 -0.66
CA ALA A 309 -5.26 -10.78 -0.82
C ALA A 309 -4.54 -9.46 -0.43
N SER A 310 -3.35 -9.15 -0.98
CA SER A 310 -2.95 -7.75 -1.20
C SER A 310 -1.69 -7.65 -2.08
N SER A 311 -1.83 -7.08 -3.27
CA SER A 311 -0.69 -6.52 -4.00
C SER A 311 -0.24 -5.24 -3.30
N SER A 312 1.08 -5.04 -3.19
CA SER A 312 1.70 -3.81 -2.69
C SER A 312 1.44 -2.65 -3.66
N THR A 313 0.25 -2.06 -3.53
CA THR A 313 -0.16 -0.85 -4.25
C THR A 313 0.12 0.35 -3.38
N ALA A 314 1.21 1.05 -3.67
CA ALA A 314 1.33 2.44 -3.25
C ALA A 314 0.12 3.22 -3.82
N SER A 315 -0.49 4.08 -2.99
CA SER A 315 -1.52 5.02 -3.43
C SER A 315 -2.84 4.39 -3.95
N SER A 316 -3.30 3.28 -3.37
CA SER A 316 -4.73 2.98 -3.44
C SER A 316 -5.50 4.01 -2.61
N ALA A 317 -6.44 4.74 -3.24
CA ALA A 317 -7.31 5.70 -2.53
C ALA A 317 -8.15 5.03 -1.42
N ALA A 318 -8.31 3.70 -1.47
CA ALA A 318 -8.70 2.91 -0.33
C ALA A 318 -7.51 2.71 0.61
N ALA A 319 -7.48 3.47 1.70
CA ALA A 319 -6.48 3.30 2.75
C ALA A 319 -6.78 2.07 3.64
N PRO A 320 -5.76 1.56 4.35
CA PRO A 320 -5.81 0.30 5.07
C PRO A 320 -7.01 0.17 6.02
N SER A 321 -7.53 -1.04 6.20
CA SER A 321 -7.83 -1.45 7.57
C SER A 321 -6.49 -1.75 8.26
N ASP A 322 -6.44 -1.67 9.59
CA ASP A 322 -5.46 -2.34 10.48
C ASP A 322 -4.36 -3.24 9.87
N ASN A 323 -4.72 -4.16 8.97
CA ASN A 323 -3.89 -5.23 8.45
C ASN A 323 -3.19 -4.98 7.10
N GLY A 324 -3.30 -3.82 6.42
CA GLY A 324 -2.57 -3.67 5.15
C GLY A 324 -2.58 -2.33 4.41
N GLY A 325 -1.42 -1.66 4.36
CA GLY A 325 -1.02 -0.99 3.11
C GLY A 325 -0.52 0.47 3.10
N HIS A 326 -0.26 1.13 4.23
CA HIS A 326 0.58 2.36 4.25
C HIS A 326 1.40 2.34 5.55
N GLY A 327 2.47 1.53 5.56
CA GLY A 327 3.32 1.26 6.73
C GLY A 327 2.57 0.64 7.92
N GLY A 328 2.62 -0.70 8.04
CA GLY A 328 2.01 -1.38 9.19
C GLY A 328 2.63 -0.98 10.54
N HIS A 329 2.16 -1.58 11.63
CA HIS A 329 2.68 -1.35 12.99
C HIS A 329 4.10 -1.92 13.24
N ALA A 330 4.95 -1.95 12.21
CA ALA A 330 6.29 -2.53 12.23
C ALA A 330 7.27 -1.68 11.42
N GLY A 331 8.05 -0.87 12.11
CA GLY A 331 9.18 -0.12 11.53
C GLY A 331 8.84 1.28 11.01
N PRO A 332 9.86 2.00 10.50
CA PRO A 332 9.71 3.33 9.93
C PRO A 332 8.72 3.36 8.77
N GLN A 333 7.83 4.35 8.81
CA GLN A 333 6.82 4.58 7.78
C GLN A 333 7.46 5.11 6.50
N PRO A 334 6.96 4.73 5.31
CA PRO A 334 7.30 5.42 4.06
C PRO A 334 7.01 6.92 4.14
N TRP A 335 7.73 7.71 3.37
CA TRP A 335 7.64 9.17 3.40
C TRP A 335 7.77 9.77 2.00
N THR A 336 6.90 10.70 1.67
CA THR A 336 6.96 11.53 0.47
C THR A 336 7.85 12.74 0.75
N ALA A 337 8.96 12.86 0.02
CA ALA A 337 9.92 13.95 0.22
C ALA A 337 9.30 15.31 -0.10
N MET A 338 9.29 16.22 0.86
CA MET A 338 8.73 17.56 0.66
C MET A 338 9.82 18.51 0.16
N VAL A 339 9.62 19.08 -1.03
CA VAL A 339 10.55 20.02 -1.68
C VAL A 339 9.95 21.43 -1.85
N ASP A 340 8.66 21.63 -1.56
CA ASP A 340 8.05 22.95 -1.48
C ASP A 340 8.27 23.54 -0.08
N GLN A 341 9.19 24.51 0.01
CA GLN A 341 9.49 25.22 1.26
C GLN A 341 8.23 25.82 1.92
N LYS A 342 7.23 26.26 1.14
CA LYS A 342 5.99 26.82 1.70
C LYS A 342 5.16 25.74 2.38
N GLN A 343 5.16 24.51 1.87
CA GLN A 343 4.50 23.38 2.53
C GLN A 343 5.24 23.03 3.83
N CYS A 344 6.57 22.92 3.80
CA CYS A 344 7.38 22.69 5.01
C CYS A 344 7.17 23.79 6.08
N ASP A 345 7.23 25.07 5.69
CA ASP A 345 6.99 26.21 6.58
C ASP A 345 5.56 26.22 7.15
N THR A 346 4.60 25.59 6.49
CA THR A 346 3.22 25.47 6.99
C THR A 346 3.13 24.30 7.96
N LEU A 347 3.62 23.12 7.56
CA LEU A 347 3.65 21.91 8.39
C LEU A 347 4.37 22.13 9.74
N ASP A 348 5.49 22.87 9.76
CA ASP A 348 6.19 23.23 11.01
C ASP A 348 5.30 24.01 12.00
N LYS A 349 4.47 24.93 11.48
CA LYS A 349 3.52 25.71 12.29
C LYS A 349 2.36 24.85 12.78
N GLU A 350 1.89 23.92 11.95
CA GLU A 350 0.80 22.99 12.28
C GLU A 350 1.26 21.98 13.35
N LEU A 351 2.43 21.37 13.19
CA LEU A 351 3.05 20.50 14.21
C LEU A 351 3.34 21.28 15.52
N SER A 352 3.72 22.55 15.42
CA SER A 352 3.88 23.42 16.59
C SER A 352 2.55 23.75 17.29
N LEU A 353 1.46 23.91 16.54
CA LEU A 353 0.10 24.11 17.08
C LEU A 353 -0.44 22.83 17.71
N ALA A 354 -0.24 21.68 17.07
CA ALA A 354 -0.55 20.35 17.62
C ALA A 354 0.21 20.14 18.95
N ARG A 355 1.52 20.41 18.98
CA ARG A 355 2.33 20.36 20.21
C ARG A 355 1.79 21.27 21.31
N ALA A 356 1.47 22.52 20.99
CA ALA A 356 0.91 23.47 21.96
C ALA A 356 -0.45 23.00 22.52
N THR A 357 -1.25 22.32 21.69
CA THR A 357 -2.55 21.75 22.06
C THR A 357 -2.38 20.54 22.98
N ALA A 358 -1.45 19.63 22.68
CA ALA A 358 -1.12 18.49 23.55
C ALA A 358 -0.62 18.96 24.93
N LEU A 359 0.32 19.91 24.96
CA LEU A 359 0.92 20.43 26.20
C LEU A 359 -0.05 21.24 27.09
N LYS A 360 -1.24 21.59 26.59
CA LYS A 360 -2.32 22.19 27.38
C LYS A 360 -2.96 21.21 28.36
N TYR A 361 -2.87 19.91 28.09
CA TYR A 361 -3.46 18.83 28.91
C TYR A 361 -2.36 17.86 29.36
N PRO A 362 -1.41 18.31 30.20
CA PRO A 362 -0.18 17.57 30.48
C PRO A 362 -0.40 16.25 31.24
N THR A 363 -1.54 16.06 31.90
CA THR A 363 -1.97 14.80 32.50
C THR A 363 -3.32 14.30 31.97
N ALA A 364 -3.58 13.00 32.07
CA ALA A 364 -4.86 12.41 31.73
C ALA A 364 -6.02 13.00 32.57
N ALA A 365 -5.75 13.42 33.81
CA ALA A 365 -6.69 14.15 34.66
C ALA A 365 -7.11 15.51 34.06
N ASP A 366 -6.18 16.23 33.42
CA ASP A 366 -6.47 17.50 32.76
C ASP A 366 -7.40 17.31 31.54
N ALA A 367 -7.16 16.25 30.74
CA ALA A 367 -8.04 15.89 29.63
C ALA A 367 -9.42 15.45 30.10
N MET A 368 -9.50 14.60 31.14
CA MET A 368 -10.78 14.20 31.75
C MET A 368 -11.56 15.40 32.31
N ALA A 369 -10.89 16.33 33.00
CA ALA A 369 -11.51 17.57 33.48
C ALA A 369 -12.01 18.47 32.34
N ALA A 370 -11.43 18.35 31.14
CA ALA A 370 -11.82 19.08 29.94
C ALA A 370 -12.78 18.32 29.01
N GLY A 371 -13.29 17.15 29.44
CA GLY A 371 -14.33 16.38 28.75
C GLY A 371 -13.85 15.36 27.72
N TRP A 372 -12.61 14.87 27.83
CA TRP A 372 -12.16 13.66 27.13
C TRP A 372 -12.38 12.42 28.01
N GLU A 373 -12.77 11.30 27.43
CA GLU A 373 -13.05 10.03 28.11
C GLU A 373 -12.09 8.94 27.61
N ARG A 374 -11.57 8.08 28.50
CA ARG A 374 -10.66 7.00 28.07
C ARG A 374 -11.42 5.98 27.22
N VAL A 375 -11.00 5.81 25.98
CA VAL A 375 -11.54 4.82 25.04
C VAL A 375 -10.64 3.61 24.88
N THR A 376 -9.32 3.74 25.10
CA THR A 376 -8.38 2.60 25.04
C THR A 376 -7.42 2.69 26.22
N PHE A 377 -7.19 1.58 26.90
CA PHE A 377 -6.11 1.47 27.89
C PHE A 377 -4.73 1.57 27.22
N TYR A 378 -3.68 1.77 28.00
CA TYR A 378 -2.32 1.73 27.47
C TYR A 378 -2.04 0.38 26.80
N VAL A 379 -1.70 0.44 25.52
CA VAL A 379 -1.23 -0.68 24.70
C VAL A 379 0.17 -0.29 24.19
N PRO A 380 1.20 -1.16 24.33
CA PRO A 380 2.52 -0.89 23.80
C PRO A 380 2.49 -0.52 22.31
N GLY A 381 3.28 0.48 21.92
CA GLY A 381 3.24 1.10 20.59
C GLY A 381 2.18 2.17 20.38
N ILE A 382 1.07 2.12 21.12
CA ILE A 382 -0.18 2.82 20.80
C ILE A 382 -0.53 3.88 21.86
N ALA A 383 -0.15 3.67 23.12
CA ALA A 383 -0.51 4.50 24.29
C ALA A 383 -2.00 4.47 24.68
N ALA A 384 -2.32 5.03 25.85
CA ALA A 384 -3.70 5.14 26.31
C ALA A 384 -4.42 6.26 25.57
N HIS A 385 -5.56 5.96 24.95
CA HIS A 385 -6.34 6.91 24.15
C HIS A 385 -7.51 7.49 24.96
N TYR A 386 -7.60 8.81 25.00
CA TYR A 386 -8.72 9.55 25.58
C TYR A 386 -9.39 10.35 24.46
N MET A 387 -10.69 10.14 24.22
CA MET A 387 -11.47 10.71 23.13
C MET A 387 -12.50 11.73 23.61
N LYS A 388 -12.72 12.79 22.83
CA LYS A 388 -13.78 13.77 23.06
C LYS A 388 -14.88 13.64 22.01
N PHE A 389 -15.86 12.78 22.30
CA PHE A 389 -17.00 12.49 21.42
C PHE A 389 -17.75 13.76 20.94
N GLY A 390 -17.76 14.84 21.73
CA GLY A 390 -18.42 16.10 21.36
C GLY A 390 -17.80 16.87 20.19
N ILE A 391 -16.63 16.47 19.68
CA ILE A 391 -15.99 17.03 18.48
C ILE A 391 -15.74 15.99 17.37
N VAL A 392 -16.12 14.72 17.57
CA VAL A 392 -16.00 13.67 16.54
C VAL A 392 -17.00 13.95 15.41
N ASP A 393 -16.52 14.62 14.35
CA ASP A 393 -17.27 14.90 13.14
C ASP A 393 -16.45 14.58 11.87
N GLY A 394 -16.77 15.18 10.72
CA GLY A 394 -16.08 14.94 9.45
C GLY A 394 -15.02 15.98 9.08
N LYS A 395 -14.47 16.74 10.05
CA LYS A 395 -13.52 17.84 9.81
C LYS A 395 -12.19 17.61 10.50
N PHE A 396 -11.10 17.88 9.79
CA PHE A 396 -9.78 17.94 10.40
C PHE A 396 -9.53 19.32 11.03
N GLN A 397 -9.13 19.37 12.30
CA GLN A 397 -8.76 20.62 12.99
C GLN A 397 -7.58 20.39 13.95
N ILE A 398 -6.43 20.97 13.62
CA ILE A 398 -5.15 20.75 14.32
C ILE A 398 -5.21 21.06 15.83
N ASP A 399 -5.98 22.09 16.22
CA ASP A 399 -6.14 22.55 17.61
C ASP A 399 -7.32 21.91 18.37
N GLN A 400 -8.07 21.04 17.69
CA GLN A 400 -9.18 20.26 18.23
C GLN A 400 -9.01 18.77 17.89
N PRO A 401 -7.92 18.12 18.34
CA PRO A 401 -7.75 16.68 18.18
C PRO A 401 -8.85 15.94 18.94
N GLU A 402 -9.52 15.01 18.26
CA GLU A 402 -10.54 14.16 18.86
C GLU A 402 -9.95 13.30 19.97
N MET A 403 -8.66 12.97 19.92
CA MET A 403 -7.97 12.17 20.94
C MET A 403 -6.64 12.75 21.43
N ILE A 404 -6.38 12.55 22.72
CA ILE A 404 -5.09 12.84 23.37
C ILE A 404 -4.53 11.53 23.94
N LEU A 405 -3.22 11.34 23.78
CA LEU A 405 -2.52 10.09 24.04
C LEU A 405 -1.64 10.21 25.29
N TYR A 406 -1.66 9.20 26.16
CA TYR A 406 -0.98 9.22 27.45
C TYR A 406 -0.08 7.99 27.68
N ASP A 407 1.04 8.20 28.39
CA ASP A 407 2.07 7.19 28.71
C ASP A 407 1.61 6.08 29.67
N GLY A 408 0.35 6.09 30.12
CA GLY A 408 -0.17 5.13 31.07
C GLY A 408 -1.66 5.28 31.36
N ASN A 409 -2.14 4.48 32.31
CA ASN A 409 -3.57 4.32 32.61
C ASN A 409 -4.08 5.14 33.81
N SER A 410 -3.20 5.75 34.62
CA SER A 410 -3.63 6.54 35.78
C SER A 410 -4.00 7.98 35.38
N PRO A 411 -4.75 8.71 36.22
CA PRO A 411 -5.03 10.13 35.98
C PRO A 411 -3.77 11.02 35.88
N GLU A 412 -2.68 10.62 36.52
CA GLU A 412 -1.40 11.34 36.53
C GLU A 412 -0.53 11.07 35.29
N ALA A 413 -0.91 10.10 34.45
CA ALA A 413 -0.20 9.73 33.22
C ALA A 413 0.03 10.95 32.32
N ARG A 414 1.19 11.00 31.67
CA ARG A 414 1.74 12.17 30.97
C ARG A 414 1.47 12.10 29.48
N VAL A 415 1.17 13.25 28.87
CA VAL A 415 0.86 13.32 27.43
C VAL A 415 2.05 12.89 26.57
N VAL A 416 1.82 12.08 25.53
CA VAL A 416 2.86 11.59 24.59
C VAL A 416 2.60 11.95 23.13
N GLY A 417 1.35 12.28 22.78
CA GLY A 417 0.97 12.58 21.40
C GLY A 417 -0.51 12.94 21.28
N LEU A 418 -0.94 13.14 20.04
CA LEU A 418 -2.33 13.37 19.65
C LEU A 418 -2.77 12.31 18.65
N SER A 419 -4.08 12.11 18.54
CA SER A 419 -4.68 11.43 17.41
C SER A 419 -5.93 12.18 16.95
N TYR A 420 -6.10 12.24 15.64
CA TYR A 420 -7.25 12.86 14.97
C TYR A 420 -8.16 11.74 14.48
N TYR A 421 -9.48 11.90 14.65
CA TYR A 421 -10.45 10.85 14.37
C TYR A 421 -11.68 11.39 13.63
N MET A 422 -11.69 11.24 12.31
CA MET A 422 -12.72 11.78 11.44
C MET A 422 -13.73 10.74 10.99
N ILE A 423 -14.99 11.16 10.89
CA ILE A 423 -16.07 10.38 10.30
C ILE A 423 -16.20 10.70 8.80
N GLN A 424 -15.67 9.81 7.96
CA GLN A 424 -15.84 9.86 6.50
C GLN A 424 -16.40 8.52 5.98
N PRO A 425 -17.66 8.48 5.49
CA PRO A 425 -18.25 7.28 4.91
C PRO A 425 -17.55 6.84 3.62
N GLY A 426 -17.50 5.53 3.39
CA GLY A 426 -16.93 4.93 2.19
C GLY A 426 -15.57 4.29 2.45
N GLN A 427 -14.86 3.97 1.37
CA GLN A 427 -13.52 3.36 1.44
C GLN A 427 -12.40 4.36 1.17
N ALA A 428 -12.71 5.54 0.62
CA ALA A 428 -11.72 6.56 0.31
C ALA A 428 -11.14 7.18 1.59
N GLU A 429 -9.81 7.28 1.67
CA GLU A 429 -9.10 8.01 2.71
C GLU A 429 -9.54 9.50 2.75
N PRO A 430 -9.64 10.13 3.93
CA PRO A 430 -9.82 11.57 4.02
C PRO A 430 -8.68 12.34 3.36
N SER A 431 -9.02 13.30 2.50
CA SER A 431 -8.04 14.25 1.94
C SER A 431 -7.80 15.46 2.85
N GLN A 432 -8.31 15.43 4.07
CA GLN A 432 -8.11 16.47 5.09
C GLN A 432 -7.05 15.99 6.07
N GLY A 433 -6.10 16.86 6.40
CA GLY A 433 -4.97 16.50 7.23
C GLY A 433 -4.02 17.67 7.45
N PHE A 434 -2.82 17.37 7.91
CA PHE A 434 -1.67 18.26 7.92
C PHE A 434 -1.24 18.62 6.49
N THR A 435 -0.46 19.69 6.35
CA THR A 435 0.10 20.11 5.07
C THR A 435 1.15 19.11 4.60
N GLY A 436 0.80 18.26 3.65
CA GLY A 436 1.71 17.28 3.05
C GLY A 436 0.94 16.10 2.43
N ALA A 437 1.61 14.95 2.41
CA ALA A 437 1.04 13.66 2.02
C ALA A 437 1.64 12.54 2.89
N ASN A 438 1.85 12.82 4.18
CA ASN A 438 2.62 11.97 5.09
C ASN A 438 1.85 11.61 6.38
N ASP A 439 0.70 12.21 6.63
CA ASP A 439 -0.15 12.01 7.82
C ASP A 439 -1.30 11.03 7.55
N HIS A 440 -0.97 9.91 6.89
CA HIS A 440 -1.91 8.89 6.47
C HIS A 440 -2.82 8.41 7.60
N SER A 441 -4.08 8.14 7.24
CA SER A 441 -5.10 7.63 8.15
C SER A 441 -5.30 6.12 7.96
N HIS A 442 -5.43 5.39 9.05
CA HIS A 442 -5.88 3.99 9.09
C HIS A 442 -7.28 3.87 9.71
N ARG A 443 -7.83 2.65 9.72
CA ARG A 443 -9.12 2.35 10.33
C ARG A 443 -9.07 1.10 11.17
N HIS A 444 -9.74 1.16 12.32
CA HIS A 444 -9.99 0.00 13.16
C HIS A 444 -11.42 -0.50 12.91
N VAL A 445 -11.56 -1.47 12.01
CA VAL A 445 -12.86 -2.04 11.62
C VAL A 445 -13.14 -3.25 12.50
N GLY A 446 -14.22 -3.24 13.28
CA GLY A 446 -14.54 -4.38 14.14
C GLY A 446 -13.99 -4.34 15.57
N LEU A 447 -13.46 -3.25 16.13
CA LEU A 447 -12.97 -3.27 17.52
C LEU A 447 -14.03 -3.78 18.51
N CYS A 448 -13.63 -4.62 19.45
CA CYS A 448 -14.52 -5.13 20.49
C CYS A 448 -14.67 -4.08 21.61
N ASN A 449 -15.84 -3.44 21.68
CA ASN A 449 -16.11 -2.33 22.59
C ASN A 449 -17.07 -2.73 23.72
N LYS A 450 -16.89 -2.13 24.89
CA LYS A 450 -17.77 -2.29 26.05
C LYS A 450 -18.12 -0.94 26.65
N GLU A 451 -19.42 -0.71 26.83
CA GLU A 451 -19.98 0.53 27.38
C GLU A 451 -19.36 0.85 28.75
N GLY A 452 -18.92 2.10 28.94
CA GLY A 452 -18.24 2.57 30.15
C GLY A 452 -16.82 2.01 30.39
N VAL A 453 -16.28 1.21 29.47
CA VAL A 453 -14.92 0.62 29.57
C VAL A 453 -14.04 1.01 28.38
N GLY A 454 -14.61 1.10 27.18
CA GLY A 454 -13.89 1.37 25.93
C GLY A 454 -13.59 0.10 25.13
N VAL A 455 -12.51 0.11 24.36
CA VAL A 455 -11.97 -1.02 23.61
C VAL A 455 -11.45 -2.08 24.61
N ILE A 456 -11.92 -3.31 24.46
CA ILE A 456 -11.52 -4.47 25.27
C ILE A 456 -10.97 -5.64 24.43
N GLY A 457 -10.84 -5.46 23.11
CA GLY A 457 -10.20 -6.38 22.19
C GLY A 457 -10.08 -5.78 20.79
N ASP A 458 -9.09 -6.24 20.03
CA ASP A 458 -8.77 -5.77 18.68
C ASP A 458 -9.83 -6.18 17.62
N SER A 459 -9.55 -5.83 16.37
CA SER A 459 -10.40 -6.13 15.21
C SER A 459 -10.45 -7.61 14.84
N THR A 460 -9.47 -8.43 15.25
CA THR A 460 -9.37 -9.84 14.87
C THR A 460 -10.23 -10.77 15.73
N LEU A 461 -10.56 -10.38 16.98
CA LEU A 461 -11.49 -11.14 17.83
C LEU A 461 -12.80 -11.40 17.09
N THR A 462 -13.28 -12.65 17.09
CA THR A 462 -14.59 -12.98 16.54
C THR A 462 -15.73 -12.28 17.29
N ALA A 463 -16.91 -12.22 16.68
CA ALA A 463 -18.10 -11.68 17.36
C ALA A 463 -18.45 -12.49 18.61
N GLU A 464 -18.28 -13.81 18.54
CA GLU A 464 -18.49 -14.76 19.62
C GLU A 464 -17.52 -14.54 20.78
N GLU A 465 -16.22 -14.38 20.51
CA GLU A 465 -15.21 -14.08 21.53
C GLU A 465 -15.44 -12.71 22.17
N CYS A 466 -15.77 -11.70 21.36
CA CYS A 466 -16.10 -10.37 21.85
C CYS A 466 -17.32 -10.38 22.79
N ILE A 467 -18.38 -11.12 22.44
CA ILE A 467 -19.55 -11.33 23.31
C ILE A 467 -19.17 -12.10 24.58
N ALA A 468 -18.28 -13.09 24.50
CA ALA A 468 -17.83 -13.89 25.65
C ALA A 468 -17.09 -13.05 26.71
N ILE A 469 -16.36 -12.00 26.31
CA ILE A 469 -15.74 -11.03 27.23
C ILE A 469 -16.68 -9.86 27.63
N GLY A 470 -17.93 -9.90 27.16
CA GLY A 470 -18.97 -8.93 27.48
C GLY A 470 -18.85 -7.60 26.72
N GLY A 471 -18.33 -7.65 25.49
CA GLY A 471 -18.29 -6.53 24.54
C GLY A 471 -19.19 -6.76 23.32
N ILE A 472 -19.15 -5.80 22.40
CA ILE A 472 -19.87 -5.79 21.12
C ILE A 472 -18.90 -5.31 20.04
N LYS A 473 -18.84 -5.98 18.88
CA LYS A 473 -18.04 -5.53 17.73
C LYS A 473 -18.59 -4.20 17.22
N SER A 474 -17.75 -3.18 17.15
CA SER A 474 -18.06 -1.90 16.52
C SER A 474 -17.91 -1.98 15.00
N ASP A 475 -18.69 -1.21 14.24
CA ASP A 475 -18.53 -1.16 12.78
C ASP A 475 -17.16 -0.56 12.41
N GLY A 476 -16.86 0.65 12.91
CA GLY A 476 -15.57 1.33 12.70
C GLY A 476 -15.28 1.77 11.26
N SER A 477 -16.01 1.25 10.25
CA SER A 477 -15.75 1.40 8.82
C SER A 477 -15.61 2.83 8.28
N LYS A 478 -16.18 3.81 9.00
CA LYS A 478 -16.22 5.24 8.67
C LYS A 478 -15.27 6.09 9.51
N GLY A 479 -14.63 5.51 10.52
CA GLY A 479 -13.81 6.20 11.50
C GLY A 479 -12.34 6.11 11.13
N TRP A 480 -11.81 7.19 10.56
CA TRP A 480 -10.45 7.32 10.09
C TRP A 480 -9.60 7.96 11.17
N MET A 481 -8.46 7.32 11.50
CA MET A 481 -7.58 7.74 12.56
C MET A 481 -6.19 8.06 12.00
N SER A 482 -5.60 9.18 12.40
CA SER A 482 -4.16 9.43 12.25
C SER A 482 -3.54 9.79 13.60
N HIS A 483 -2.22 9.61 13.73
CA HIS A 483 -1.46 9.88 14.95
C HIS A 483 -0.46 11.00 14.72
N ALA A 484 -0.13 11.78 15.75
CA ALA A 484 0.88 12.84 15.69
C ALA A 484 1.76 12.86 16.96
N TRP A 485 3.00 12.39 16.84
CA TRP A 485 3.98 12.28 17.93
C TRP A 485 4.74 13.60 18.16
N VAL A 486 4.00 14.62 18.58
CA VAL A 486 4.46 16.01 18.63
C VAL A 486 5.05 16.45 19.98
N VAL A 487 4.95 15.62 21.02
CA VAL A 487 5.42 15.96 22.37
C VAL A 487 6.96 15.85 22.45
N PRO A 488 7.68 16.89 22.92
CA PRO A 488 9.13 16.86 23.03
C PRO A 488 9.63 15.70 23.89
N GLY A 489 10.59 14.94 23.37
CA GLY A 489 11.14 13.75 24.00
C GLY A 489 10.36 12.45 23.77
N CYS A 490 9.24 12.52 23.04
CA CYS A 490 8.42 11.40 22.56
C CYS A 490 8.41 11.28 21.02
N GLU A 491 9.36 11.91 20.32
CA GLU A 491 9.46 11.87 18.86
C GLU A 491 9.57 10.42 18.38
N SER A 492 8.59 9.93 17.62
CA SER A 492 8.56 8.53 17.19
C SER A 492 9.73 8.20 16.26
N PRO A 493 10.57 7.19 16.59
CA PRO A 493 11.58 6.64 15.67
C PRO A 493 10.99 6.03 14.39
N TRP A 494 9.67 5.83 14.32
CA TRP A 494 9.01 5.33 13.12
C TRP A 494 8.37 6.44 12.26
N GLY A 495 8.47 7.70 12.68
CA GLY A 495 8.00 8.88 11.95
C GLY A 495 6.96 9.66 12.74
N VAL A 496 6.91 10.99 12.56
CA VAL A 496 6.03 11.88 13.34
C VAL A 496 4.54 11.53 13.22
N PHE A 497 4.14 10.88 12.12
CA PHE A 497 2.77 10.43 11.85
C PHE A 497 2.56 8.90 11.92
N SER A 498 3.51 8.15 12.50
CA SER A 498 3.40 6.69 12.50
C SER A 498 2.24 6.15 13.34
N ALA A 499 1.52 5.14 12.86
CA ALA A 499 0.40 4.53 13.60
C ALA A 499 0.80 3.87 14.94
N ALA A 500 2.10 3.66 15.17
CA ALA A 500 2.68 3.22 16.43
C ALA A 500 4.07 3.87 16.66
N SER A 501 4.50 3.97 17.92
CA SER A 501 5.84 4.46 18.31
C SER A 501 6.57 3.42 19.17
N PRO A 502 7.79 2.98 18.80
CA PRO A 502 8.54 1.96 19.54
C PRO A 502 9.07 2.44 20.90
N LEU A 503 8.96 3.74 21.22
CA LEU A 503 9.22 4.28 22.56
C LEU A 503 8.13 3.91 23.57
N LEU A 504 6.95 3.49 23.10
CA LEU A 504 5.82 3.14 23.95
C LEU A 504 5.93 1.67 24.39
N ASP A 505 7.00 1.33 25.09
CA ASP A 505 7.25 -0.01 25.63
C ASP A 505 6.41 -0.31 26.89
N ALA A 506 6.61 -1.51 27.47
CA ALA A 506 5.90 -1.93 28.68
C ALA A 506 6.46 -1.29 29.96
N GLU A 507 7.72 -0.82 29.99
CA GLU A 507 8.33 -0.19 31.16
C GLU A 507 7.81 1.24 31.36
N LEU A 508 7.62 1.98 30.26
CA LEU A 508 7.07 3.32 30.25
C LEU A 508 5.75 3.40 31.03
N ALA A 509 4.80 2.51 30.75
CA ALA A 509 3.51 2.47 31.45
C ALA A 509 3.61 2.08 32.94
N GLN A 510 4.63 1.33 33.34
CA GLN A 510 4.91 1.01 34.75
C GLN A 510 5.56 2.20 35.48
N ALA A 511 6.24 3.08 34.73
CA ALA A 511 6.93 4.28 35.22
C ALA A 511 6.15 5.60 35.06
N SER A 512 5.05 5.61 34.31
CA SER A 512 4.16 6.75 33.99
C SER A 512 3.85 7.73 35.15
N THR A 513 3.73 7.21 36.37
CA THR A 513 3.44 8.02 37.59
C THR A 513 4.66 8.48 38.39
N LYS A 514 5.87 8.12 37.94
CA LYS A 514 7.14 8.25 38.68
C LYS A 514 8.26 8.89 37.84
N ASN A 515 8.05 9.06 36.54
CA ASN A 515 9.03 9.63 35.62
C ASN A 515 9.03 11.18 35.70
N GLU A 516 10.13 11.79 35.26
CA GLU A 516 10.24 13.26 35.21
C GLU A 516 9.52 13.87 33.98
N GLY A 517 9.08 13.03 33.03
CA GLY A 517 8.07 13.40 32.04
C GLY A 517 7.93 12.45 30.85
N ALA A 518 6.72 11.94 30.62
CA ALA A 518 6.31 11.26 29.40
C ALA A 518 7.30 10.14 29.01
N CYS A 519 7.71 10.04 27.75
CA CYS A 519 8.57 8.96 27.24
C CYS A 519 10.00 8.92 27.83
N SER A 520 10.34 9.75 28.82
CA SER A 520 11.66 9.73 29.48
C SER A 520 11.98 8.41 30.19
N ALA A 521 10.98 7.60 30.51
CA ALA A 521 11.13 6.31 31.20
C ALA A 521 10.84 5.09 30.31
N SER A 522 10.88 5.25 28.99
CA SER A 522 10.98 4.12 28.07
C SER A 522 12.33 3.43 28.24
N GLY A 523 12.32 2.12 28.48
CA GLY A 523 13.54 1.30 28.60
C GLY A 523 14.36 1.24 27.32
N VAL A 524 13.73 1.44 26.15
CA VAL A 524 14.43 1.55 24.85
C VAL A 524 14.79 2.97 24.44
N ARG A 525 14.52 4.00 25.26
CA ARG A 525 14.72 5.40 24.85
C ARG A 525 16.13 5.67 24.33
N ASP A 526 17.15 5.17 25.03
CA ASP A 526 18.56 5.41 24.71
C ASP A 526 19.04 4.64 23.47
N ARG A 527 18.22 3.73 22.92
CA ARG A 527 18.45 3.11 21.60
C ARG A 527 18.27 4.10 20.45
N TYR A 528 17.46 5.15 20.65
CA TYR A 528 16.99 6.02 19.59
C TYR A 528 17.49 7.46 19.74
N GLU A 529 18.22 7.95 18.73
CA GLU A 529 18.60 9.35 18.63
C GLU A 529 17.41 10.21 18.20
N LEU A 530 16.74 10.83 19.18
CA LEU A 530 15.53 11.62 18.97
C LEU A 530 15.78 13.08 18.56
N ARG A 531 17.05 13.54 18.48
CA ARG A 531 17.34 14.85 17.87
C ARG A 531 16.82 14.88 16.43
N SER A 532 16.29 16.05 16.04
CA SER A 532 15.81 16.31 14.67
C SER A 532 16.84 15.89 13.61
N GLY A 533 16.36 15.26 12.52
CA GLY A 533 17.17 14.63 11.47
C GLY A 533 18.22 15.56 10.85
N ARG A 534 17.81 16.78 10.47
CA ARG A 534 18.72 17.87 10.08
C ARG A 534 18.05 19.23 10.31
N SER A 535 18.74 20.12 11.03
CA SER A 535 18.20 21.45 11.35
C SER A 535 17.89 22.28 10.08
N PRO A 536 16.72 22.95 9.99
CA PRO A 536 16.38 23.84 8.87
C PRO A 536 17.44 24.91 8.59
N SER A 537 18.19 25.34 9.62
CA SER A 537 19.24 26.36 9.52
C SER A 537 20.38 26.03 8.54
N ASN A 538 20.61 24.75 8.20
CA ASN A 538 21.70 24.35 7.29
C ASN A 538 21.34 24.42 5.81
N GLN A 539 20.05 24.49 5.43
CA GLN A 539 19.63 24.59 4.03
C GLN A 539 20.12 25.91 3.40
N THR A 540 20.05 27.02 4.14
CA THR A 540 20.49 28.36 3.71
C THR A 540 22.01 28.51 3.56
N ALA A 541 22.80 27.56 4.07
CA ALA A 541 24.25 27.54 3.94
C ALA A 541 24.67 26.77 2.69
N LEU A 542 24.17 25.53 2.54
CA LEU A 542 24.47 24.67 1.39
C LEU A 542 23.92 25.24 0.08
N SER A 543 22.75 25.88 0.10
CA SER A 543 22.20 26.56 -1.09
C SER A 543 23.05 27.75 -1.53
N LYS A 544 23.77 28.40 -0.59
CA LYS A 544 24.71 29.49 -0.91
C LYS A 544 26.04 28.97 -1.44
N GLU A 545 26.58 27.88 -0.88
CA GLU A 545 27.79 27.25 -1.43
C GLU A 545 27.54 26.74 -2.85
N ALA A 546 26.44 26.01 -3.09
CA ALA A 546 26.06 25.51 -4.40
C ALA A 546 25.79 26.63 -5.43
N ALA A 547 25.27 27.78 -5.02
CA ALA A 547 25.06 28.95 -5.88
C ALA A 547 26.31 29.85 -6.04
N SER A 548 27.44 29.49 -5.42
CA SER A 548 28.71 30.25 -5.48
C SER A 548 29.84 29.54 -6.21
N GLY A 549 29.60 28.32 -6.71
CA GLY A 549 30.53 27.54 -7.50
C GLY A 549 30.38 27.79 -9.00
N ASP A 550 30.88 28.94 -9.48
CA ASP A 550 31.06 29.30 -10.90
C ASP A 550 32.49 29.86 -11.10
#